data_AF-B2TH58-F1
#
_entry.id   AF-B2TH58-F1
#
_cell.length_a   1.000
_cell.length_b   1.000
_cell.length_c   1.000
_cell.angle_alpha   90.00
_cell.angle_beta   90.00
_cell.angle_gamma   90.00
#
_symmetry.space_group_name_H-M   'P 1'
#
loop_
_entity.id
_entity.type
_entity.pdbx_description
1 polymer ?
#
loop_
_entity_poly.entity_id
_entity_poly.type
_entity_poly.pdbx_seq_one_letter_code
_entity_poly.pdbx_strand_id
1 'polypeptide(L)'
;MCSRTHALNARVQWALYTVALVAGDQLAAECRRVEANWHAQNSGDASARANDNSLPCLLSDVPALAEVWQHAYAEKMEQICRLRTPDGIRQWIAEIADAANKGCGLVYELFASNFSAAVDRNIGTIEPEYREQAMQIAREHGYMTPEESDAMWAEMRSDGYCSHGLDAQTCPCGCFEHDDGYYDEPMQDLAELGYGDE
;
A
#
# COMPACT_ATOMS: atom_id res chain seq x y z
N MET A 1 -9.29 -5.20 -13.98
CA MET A 1 -9.82 -6.22 -14.92
C MET A 1 -11.25 -6.54 -14.49
N CYS A 2 -12.12 -6.99 -15.40
CA CYS A 2 -13.50 -7.33 -15.04
C CYS A 2 -13.62 -8.78 -14.54
N SER A 3 -14.72 -9.09 -13.84
CA SER A 3 -14.99 -10.43 -13.28
C SER A 3 -14.84 -11.54 -14.31
N ARG A 4 -15.31 -11.34 -15.54
CA ARG A 4 -15.20 -12.32 -16.64
C ARG A 4 -13.77 -12.69 -16.99
N THR A 5 -12.85 -11.71 -17.03
CA THR A 5 -11.43 -11.98 -17.33
C THR A 5 -10.80 -12.84 -16.25
N HIS A 6 -11.08 -12.53 -14.98
CA HIS A 6 -10.61 -13.32 -13.85
C HIS A 6 -11.19 -14.74 -13.88
N ALA A 7 -12.48 -14.90 -14.16
CA ALA A 7 -13.12 -16.20 -14.30
C ALA A 7 -12.49 -17.06 -15.40
N LEU A 8 -12.16 -16.46 -16.56
CA LEU A 8 -11.46 -17.15 -17.63
C LEU A 8 -10.07 -17.63 -17.19
N ASN A 9 -9.29 -16.74 -16.56
CA ASN A 9 -7.94 -17.10 -16.10
C ASN A 9 -7.99 -18.19 -15.02
N ALA A 10 -8.95 -18.13 -14.09
CA ALA A 10 -9.14 -19.18 -13.09
C ALA A 10 -9.39 -20.54 -13.76
N ARG A 11 -10.22 -20.57 -14.81
CA ARG A 11 -10.54 -21.79 -15.56
C ARG A 11 -9.32 -22.35 -16.30
N VAL A 12 -8.52 -21.48 -16.92
CA VAL A 12 -7.26 -21.86 -17.59
C VAL A 12 -6.29 -22.48 -16.58
N GLN A 13 -6.10 -21.85 -15.43
CA GLN A 13 -5.19 -22.36 -14.40
C GLN A 13 -5.67 -23.68 -13.80
N TRP A 14 -6.99 -23.85 -13.63
CA TRP A 14 -7.55 -25.14 -13.19
C TRP A 14 -7.35 -26.28 -14.20
N ALA A 15 -7.43 -25.98 -15.50
CA ALA A 15 -7.11 -26.95 -16.54
C ALA A 15 -5.63 -27.37 -16.46
N LEU A 16 -4.72 -26.40 -16.31
CA LEU A 16 -3.28 -26.66 -16.14
C LEU A 16 -2.98 -27.44 -14.85
N TYR A 17 -3.66 -27.14 -13.75
CA TYR A 17 -3.62 -27.91 -12.51
C TYR A 17 -3.99 -29.38 -12.76
N THR A 18 -5.08 -29.63 -13.47
CA THR A 18 -5.54 -31.00 -13.78
C THR A 18 -4.52 -31.75 -14.64
N VAL A 19 -3.93 -31.09 -15.63
CA VAL A 19 -2.87 -31.67 -16.48
C VAL A 19 -1.64 -32.03 -15.65
N ALA A 20 -1.16 -31.11 -14.80
CA ALA A 20 0.00 -31.35 -13.94
C ALA A 20 -0.22 -32.51 -12.96
N LEU A 21 -1.43 -32.60 -12.36
CA LEU A 21 -1.81 -33.72 -11.51
C LEU A 21 -1.73 -35.06 -12.25
N VAL A 22 -2.29 -35.14 -13.46
CA VAL A 22 -2.27 -36.37 -14.27
C VAL A 22 -0.85 -36.73 -14.70
N ALA A 23 0.00 -35.74 -14.96
CA ALA A 23 1.42 -35.93 -15.27
C ALA A 23 2.27 -36.34 -14.04
N GLY A 24 1.71 -36.28 -12.83
CA GLY A 24 2.42 -36.59 -11.59
C GLY A 24 3.32 -35.45 -11.08
N ASP A 25 3.25 -34.26 -11.68
CA ASP A 25 4.00 -33.08 -11.25
C ASP A 25 3.23 -32.32 -10.16
N GLN A 26 3.46 -32.73 -8.91
CA GLN A 26 2.77 -32.18 -7.73
C GLN A 26 3.10 -30.71 -7.48
N LEU A 27 4.35 -30.29 -7.75
CA LEU A 27 4.76 -28.91 -7.52
C LEU A 27 4.06 -27.97 -8.52
N ALA A 28 4.07 -28.34 -9.81
CA ALA A 28 3.36 -27.57 -10.82
C ALA A 28 1.85 -27.56 -10.55
N ALA A 29 1.27 -28.70 -10.14
CA ALA A 29 -0.14 -28.76 -9.78
C ALA A 29 -0.50 -27.77 -8.67
N GLU A 30 0.26 -27.77 -7.57
CA GLU A 30 -0.01 -26.88 -6.44
C GLU A 30 0.09 -25.40 -6.83
N CYS A 31 1.14 -25.01 -7.58
CA CYS A 31 1.25 -23.64 -8.08
C CYS A 31 0.03 -23.23 -8.93
N ARG A 32 -0.43 -24.10 -9.83
CA ARG A 32 -1.60 -23.82 -10.68
C ARG A 32 -2.90 -23.77 -9.90
N ARG A 33 -3.04 -24.58 -8.86
CA ARG A 33 -4.20 -24.52 -7.95
C ARG A 33 -4.27 -23.19 -7.21
N VAL A 34 -3.14 -22.70 -6.70
CA VAL A 34 -3.04 -21.39 -6.04
C VAL A 34 -3.41 -20.26 -6.99
N GLU A 35 -2.87 -20.26 -8.22
CA GLU A 35 -3.20 -19.26 -9.23
C GLU A 35 -4.68 -19.31 -9.64
N ALA A 36 -5.25 -20.50 -9.78
CA ALA A 36 -6.68 -20.67 -10.10
C ALA A 36 -7.57 -20.07 -9.01
N ASN A 37 -7.25 -20.35 -7.75
CA ASN A 37 -7.98 -19.81 -6.60
C ASN A 37 -7.85 -18.29 -6.53
N TRP A 38 -6.64 -17.74 -6.72
CA TRP A 38 -6.42 -16.29 -6.72
C TRP A 38 -7.28 -15.58 -7.78
N HIS A 39 -7.38 -16.17 -8.98
CA HIS A 39 -8.24 -15.62 -10.02
C HIS A 39 -9.74 -15.78 -9.70
N ALA A 40 -10.17 -16.89 -9.11
CA ALA A 40 -11.57 -17.07 -8.69
C ALA A 40 -11.97 -16.05 -7.61
N GLN A 41 -11.09 -15.82 -6.63
CA GLN A 41 -11.27 -14.77 -5.61
C GLN A 41 -11.44 -13.39 -6.24
N ASN A 42 -10.51 -12.99 -7.13
CA ASN A 42 -10.60 -11.71 -7.82
C ASN A 42 -11.84 -11.56 -8.70
N SER A 43 -12.35 -12.67 -9.25
CA SER A 43 -13.63 -12.66 -9.97
C SER A 43 -14.80 -12.37 -9.01
N GLY A 44 -14.83 -13.00 -7.83
CA GLY A 44 -15.83 -12.73 -6.78
C GLY A 44 -15.80 -11.28 -6.30
N ASP A 45 -14.60 -10.79 -5.98
CA ASP A 45 -14.37 -9.39 -5.59
C ASP A 45 -14.84 -8.39 -6.65
N ALA A 46 -14.50 -8.64 -7.92
CA ALA A 46 -14.90 -7.77 -9.02
C ALA A 46 -16.41 -7.78 -9.25
N SER A 47 -17.06 -8.94 -9.09
CA SER A 47 -18.51 -9.09 -9.15
C SER A 47 -19.22 -8.33 -8.03
N ALA A 48 -18.72 -8.44 -6.79
CA ALA A 48 -19.25 -7.68 -5.64
C ALA A 48 -19.15 -6.17 -5.84
N ARG A 49 -17.99 -5.67 -6.32
CA ARG A 49 -17.81 -4.23 -6.64
C ARG A 49 -18.70 -3.74 -7.77
N ALA A 50 -19.06 -4.62 -8.71
CA ALA A 50 -20.00 -4.32 -9.79
C ALA A 50 -21.47 -4.50 -9.36
N ASN A 51 -21.73 -4.93 -8.12
CA ASN A 51 -23.05 -5.31 -7.61
C ASN A 51 -23.72 -6.39 -8.50
N ASP A 52 -22.92 -7.31 -9.05
CA ASP A 52 -23.35 -8.42 -9.88
C ASP A 52 -23.20 -9.73 -9.10
N ASN A 53 -24.32 -10.28 -8.64
CA ASN A 53 -24.35 -11.51 -7.85
C ASN A 53 -24.32 -12.79 -8.71
N SER A 54 -24.17 -12.67 -10.03
CA SER A 54 -24.17 -13.82 -10.91
C SER A 54 -22.82 -14.54 -10.89
N LEU A 55 -22.83 -15.81 -10.48
CA LEU A 55 -21.66 -16.68 -10.59
C LEU A 55 -21.33 -16.87 -12.08
N PRO A 56 -20.11 -16.56 -12.54
CA PRO A 56 -19.74 -16.77 -13.93
C PRO A 56 -19.87 -18.24 -14.33
N CYS A 57 -20.49 -18.50 -15.49
CA CYS A 57 -20.66 -19.86 -16.01
C CYS A 57 -19.33 -20.61 -16.19
N LEU A 58 -18.23 -19.88 -16.38
CA LEU A 58 -16.86 -20.41 -16.48
C LEU A 58 -16.35 -21.04 -15.17
N LEU A 59 -16.98 -20.73 -14.04
CA LEU A 59 -16.63 -21.26 -12.72
C LEU A 59 -17.67 -22.26 -12.20
N SER A 60 -18.92 -22.17 -12.69
CA SER A 60 -20.05 -22.95 -12.15
C SER A 60 -19.90 -24.47 -12.27
N ASP A 61 -19.14 -24.94 -13.25
CA ASP A 61 -18.89 -26.37 -13.49
C ASP A 61 -17.68 -26.92 -12.71
N VAL A 62 -16.98 -26.07 -11.96
CA VAL A 62 -15.87 -26.46 -11.08
C VAL A 62 -16.22 -26.09 -9.63
N PRO A 63 -16.77 -27.03 -8.84
CA PRO A 63 -17.26 -26.74 -7.49
C PRO A 63 -16.24 -26.02 -6.59
N ALA A 64 -14.97 -26.41 -6.67
CA ALA A 64 -13.89 -25.79 -5.89
C ALA A 64 -13.69 -24.29 -6.22
N LEU A 65 -13.76 -23.91 -7.51
CA LEU A 65 -13.64 -22.50 -7.90
C LEU A 65 -14.92 -21.72 -7.61
N ALA A 66 -16.08 -22.35 -7.77
CA ALA A 66 -17.37 -21.75 -7.44
C ALA A 66 -17.46 -21.40 -5.94
N GLU A 67 -17.00 -22.29 -5.06
CA GLU A 67 -16.94 -22.05 -3.61
C GLU A 67 -16.01 -20.88 -3.26
N VAL A 68 -14.80 -20.88 -3.83
CA VAL A 68 -13.83 -19.78 -3.66
C VAL A 68 -14.41 -18.43 -4.12
N TRP A 69 -15.10 -18.42 -5.26
CA TRP A 69 -15.78 -17.22 -5.77
C TRP A 69 -16.88 -16.76 -4.81
N GLN A 70 -17.73 -17.67 -4.34
CA GLN A 70 -18.86 -17.35 -3.45
C GLN A 70 -18.38 -16.75 -2.13
N HIS A 71 -17.32 -17.32 -1.57
CA HIS A 71 -16.71 -16.82 -0.35
C HIS A 71 -16.17 -15.40 -0.54
N ALA A 72 -15.34 -15.18 -1.58
CA ALA A 72 -14.78 -13.87 -1.87
C ALA A 72 -15.87 -12.82 -2.15
N TYR A 73 -16.90 -13.18 -2.92
CA TYR A 73 -18.05 -12.31 -3.16
C TYR A 73 -18.74 -11.91 -1.83
N ALA A 74 -19.02 -12.88 -0.96
CA ALA A 74 -19.69 -12.64 0.32
C ALA A 74 -18.86 -11.75 1.25
N GLU A 75 -17.57 -12.06 1.43
CA GLU A 75 -16.65 -11.24 2.24
C GLU A 75 -16.55 -9.81 1.70
N LYS A 76 -16.45 -9.66 0.38
CA LYS A 76 -16.39 -8.33 -0.24
C LYS A 76 -17.68 -7.55 -0.03
N MET A 77 -18.84 -8.20 -0.16
CA MET A 77 -20.13 -7.58 0.08
C MET A 77 -20.30 -7.18 1.54
N GLU A 78 -19.86 -8.01 2.49
CA GLU A 78 -19.84 -7.64 3.91
C GLU A 78 -18.99 -6.39 4.14
N GLN A 79 -17.78 -6.35 3.56
CA GLN A 79 -16.90 -5.18 3.64
C GLN A 79 -17.57 -3.93 3.05
N ILE A 80 -18.21 -4.03 1.88
CA ILE A 80 -18.93 -2.91 1.25
C ILE A 80 -20.06 -2.43 2.16
N CYS A 81 -20.90 -3.35 2.66
CA CYS A 81 -22.01 -3.03 3.56
C CYS A 81 -21.52 -2.35 4.85
N ARG A 82 -20.40 -2.80 5.42
CA ARG A 82 -19.76 -2.17 6.59
C ARG A 82 -19.45 -0.70 6.30
N LEU A 83 -18.87 -0.41 5.13
CA LEU A 83 -18.48 0.93 4.69
C LEU A 83 -19.64 1.86 4.32
N ARG A 84 -20.90 1.38 4.35
CA ARG A 84 -22.10 2.22 4.21
C ARG A 84 -22.56 2.85 5.54
N THR A 85 -21.91 2.49 6.64
CA THR A 85 -22.28 2.95 7.97
C THR A 85 -21.22 3.89 8.54
N PRO A 86 -21.59 4.95 9.29
CA PRO A 86 -20.62 5.84 9.92
C PRO A 86 -19.63 5.11 10.82
N ASP A 87 -20.10 4.11 11.56
CA ASP A 87 -19.25 3.35 12.50
C ASP A 87 -18.31 2.39 11.77
N GLY A 88 -18.78 1.78 10.67
CA GLY A 88 -17.90 0.96 9.82
C GLY A 88 -16.83 1.79 9.10
N ILE A 89 -17.15 3.02 8.69
CA ILE A 89 -16.17 3.97 8.13
C ILE A 89 -15.16 4.38 9.20
N ARG A 90 -15.61 4.70 10.42
CA ARG A 90 -14.71 4.98 11.56
C ARG A 90 -13.77 3.83 11.85
N GLN A 91 -14.29 2.61 11.92
CA GLN A 91 -13.48 1.42 12.14
C GLN A 91 -12.45 1.24 11.02
N TRP A 92 -12.86 1.39 9.76
CA TRP A 92 -11.94 1.29 8.62
C TRP A 92 -10.83 2.34 8.66
N ILE A 93 -11.13 3.58 9.05
CA ILE A 93 -10.12 4.64 9.21
C ILE A 93 -9.18 4.34 10.38
N ALA A 94 -9.71 3.85 11.50
CA ALA A 94 -8.89 3.42 12.64
C ALA A 94 -7.95 2.28 12.25
N GLU A 95 -8.42 1.29 11.48
CA GLU A 95 -7.59 0.20 10.94
C GLU A 95 -6.43 0.75 10.07
N ILE A 96 -6.68 1.76 9.23
CA ILE A 96 -5.65 2.43 8.42
C ILE A 96 -4.67 3.22 9.30
N ALA A 97 -5.16 3.95 10.29
CA ALA A 97 -4.33 4.71 11.22
C ALA A 97 -3.40 3.78 12.03
N ASP A 98 -3.94 2.69 12.58
CA ASP A 98 -3.16 1.68 13.30
C ASP A 98 -2.07 1.06 12.43
N ALA A 99 -2.37 0.82 11.15
CA ALA A 99 -1.37 0.33 10.19
C ALA A 99 -0.28 1.36 9.91
N ALA A 100 -0.64 2.64 9.70
CA ALA A 100 0.31 3.72 9.48
C ALA A 100 1.22 3.96 10.69
N ASN A 101 0.71 3.76 11.90
CA ASN A 101 1.45 3.94 13.14
C ASN A 101 2.54 2.85 13.37
N LYS A 102 2.37 1.64 12.83
CA LYS A 102 3.30 0.51 13.03
C LYS A 102 4.66 0.65 12.36
N GLY A 103 4.91 1.73 11.61
CA GLY A 103 6.15 1.96 10.88
C GLY A 103 6.63 3.41 10.86
N CYS A 104 6.04 4.31 11.65
CA CYS A 104 6.37 5.73 11.63
C CYS A 104 7.47 6.16 12.62
N GLY A 105 8.01 5.23 13.43
CA GLY A 105 9.00 5.57 14.46
C GLY A 105 8.50 6.56 15.52
N LEU A 106 7.17 6.68 15.69
CA LEU A 106 6.49 7.69 16.50
C LEU A 106 6.74 9.15 16.07
N VAL A 107 7.19 9.36 14.83
CA VAL A 107 7.25 10.68 14.19
C VAL A 107 5.89 11.00 13.61
N TYR A 108 5.27 12.11 14.05
CA TYR A 108 3.91 12.47 13.68
C TYR A 108 3.77 12.74 12.18
N GLU A 109 4.72 13.46 11.59
CA GLU A 109 4.72 13.86 10.19
C GLU A 109 4.83 12.64 9.28
N LEU A 110 5.65 11.65 9.67
CA LEU A 110 5.75 10.38 8.99
C LEU A 110 4.48 9.53 9.14
N PHE A 111 3.85 9.53 10.33
CA PHE A 111 2.53 8.93 10.52
C PHE A 111 1.49 9.59 9.61
N ALA A 112 1.38 10.91 9.63
CA ALA A 112 0.37 11.66 8.89
C ALA A 112 0.54 11.48 7.38
N SER A 113 1.78 11.46 6.87
CA SER A 113 2.07 11.17 5.47
C SER A 113 1.70 9.73 5.09
N ASN A 114 2.10 8.73 5.89
CA ASN A 114 1.76 7.32 5.65
C ASN A 114 0.26 7.06 5.70
N PHE A 115 -0.42 7.64 6.70
CA PHE A 115 -1.86 7.56 6.88
C PHE A 115 -2.59 8.18 5.69
N SER A 116 -2.22 9.41 5.31
CA SER A 116 -2.85 10.12 4.20
C SER A 116 -2.69 9.38 2.88
N ALA A 117 -1.48 8.91 2.58
CA ALA A 117 -1.22 8.10 1.40
C ALA A 117 -2.02 6.78 1.41
N ALA A 118 -2.25 6.17 2.58
CA ALA A 118 -3.06 4.97 2.70
C ALA A 118 -4.57 5.27 2.51
N VAL A 119 -5.07 6.40 3.02
CA VAL A 119 -6.44 6.87 2.75
C VAL A 119 -6.62 7.11 1.25
N ASP A 120 -5.73 7.86 0.60
CA ASP A 120 -5.83 8.19 -0.83
C ASP A 120 -5.84 6.94 -1.72
N ARG A 121 -5.00 5.95 -1.41
CA ARG A 121 -4.97 4.68 -2.14
C ARG A 121 -6.28 3.90 -2.03
N ASN A 122 -7.01 4.03 -0.92
CA ASN A 122 -8.14 3.16 -0.61
C ASN A 122 -9.50 3.88 -0.66
N ILE A 123 -9.57 5.21 -0.64
CA ILE A 123 -10.84 5.96 -0.63
C ILE A 123 -11.72 5.62 -1.84
N GLY A 124 -11.11 5.24 -2.97
CA GLY A 124 -11.80 4.79 -4.16
C GLY A 124 -12.62 3.50 -3.97
N THR A 125 -12.34 2.70 -2.93
CA THR A 125 -13.12 1.50 -2.60
C THR A 125 -14.43 1.80 -1.89
N ILE A 126 -14.56 3.00 -1.31
CA ILE A 126 -15.80 3.48 -0.71
C ILE A 126 -16.71 4.01 -1.82
N GLU A 127 -18.01 3.72 -1.73
CA GLU A 127 -19.00 4.21 -2.69
C GLU A 127 -19.05 5.75 -2.63
N PRO A 128 -19.23 6.45 -3.78
CA PRO A 128 -19.11 7.90 -3.85
C PRO A 128 -19.93 8.67 -2.81
N GLU A 129 -21.13 8.18 -2.50
CA GLU A 129 -22.06 8.78 -1.52
C GLU A 129 -21.54 8.80 -0.08
N TYR A 130 -20.60 7.91 0.29
CA TYR A 130 -20.01 7.84 1.63
C TYR A 130 -18.59 8.43 1.72
N ARG A 131 -17.99 8.84 0.58
CA ARG A 131 -16.60 9.32 0.55
C ARG A 131 -16.41 10.62 1.33
N GLU A 132 -17.35 11.55 1.24
CA GLU A 132 -17.25 12.82 1.97
C GLU A 132 -17.19 12.59 3.49
N GLN A 133 -18.07 11.71 4.00
CA GLN A 133 -18.07 11.31 5.40
C GLN A 133 -16.74 10.62 5.78
N ALA A 134 -16.23 9.73 4.93
CA ALA A 134 -14.94 9.09 5.17
C ALA A 134 -13.79 10.11 5.21
N MET A 135 -13.77 11.10 4.31
CA MET A 135 -12.76 12.16 4.34
C MET A 135 -12.86 13.05 5.58
N GLN A 136 -14.07 13.35 6.05
CA GLN A 136 -14.27 14.09 7.29
C GLN A 136 -13.68 13.34 8.49
N ILE A 137 -13.99 12.05 8.63
CA ILE A 137 -13.43 11.22 9.71
C ILE A 137 -11.91 11.08 9.54
N ALA A 138 -11.40 10.96 8.31
CA ALA A 138 -9.96 10.87 8.07
C ALA A 138 -9.24 12.16 8.51
N ARG A 139 -9.84 13.34 8.30
CA ARG A 139 -9.32 14.62 8.80
C ARG A 139 -9.23 14.66 10.32
N GLU A 140 -10.18 14.05 11.05
CA GLU A 140 -10.13 13.92 12.51
C GLU A 140 -8.93 13.07 12.98
N HIS A 141 -8.45 12.16 12.14
CA HIS A 141 -7.27 11.32 12.38
C HIS A 141 -5.95 11.91 11.87
N GLY A 142 -5.95 13.14 11.33
CA GLY A 142 -4.73 13.81 10.85
C GLY A 142 -4.45 13.60 9.36
N TYR A 143 -5.47 13.31 8.55
CA TYR A 143 -5.31 13.31 7.10
C TYR A 143 -4.85 14.69 6.57
N MET A 144 -3.90 14.66 5.64
CA MET A 144 -3.38 15.79 4.89
C MET A 144 -3.53 15.54 3.40
N THR A 145 -3.89 16.58 2.66
CA THR A 145 -3.82 16.56 1.19
C THR A 145 -2.36 16.42 0.72
N PRO A 146 -2.13 15.98 -0.53
CA PRO A 146 -0.79 15.95 -1.09
C PRO A 146 -0.07 17.30 -0.98
N GLU A 147 -0.77 18.40 -1.23
CA GLU A 147 -0.20 19.75 -1.16
C GLU A 147 0.19 20.14 0.28
N GLU A 148 -0.63 19.81 1.28
CA GLU A 148 -0.31 20.03 2.69
C GLU A 148 0.88 19.17 3.14
N SER A 149 0.94 17.92 2.70
CA SER A 149 2.06 17.01 3.00
C SER A 149 3.36 17.51 2.37
N ASP A 150 3.34 17.98 1.13
CA ASP A 150 4.52 18.52 0.46
C ASP A 150 5.02 19.80 1.13
N ALA A 151 4.12 20.69 1.54
CA ALA A 151 4.47 21.90 2.29
C ALA A 151 5.12 21.55 3.64
N MET A 152 4.53 20.62 4.40
CA MET A 152 5.07 20.14 5.67
C MET A 152 6.49 19.56 5.49
N TRP A 153 6.71 18.69 4.51
CA TRP A 153 8.03 18.10 4.26
C TRP A 153 9.05 19.10 3.73
N ALA A 154 8.63 20.16 3.02
CA ALA A 154 9.51 21.23 2.61
C ALA A 154 10.00 22.06 3.81
N GLU A 155 9.10 22.37 4.76
CA GLU A 155 9.45 23.04 6.02
C GLU A 155 10.40 22.19 6.86
N MET A 156 10.06 20.91 7.09
CA MET A 156 10.94 19.97 7.81
C MET A 156 12.35 19.90 7.21
N ARG A 157 12.45 19.88 5.88
CA ARG A 157 13.74 19.86 5.20
C ARG A 157 14.52 21.17 5.42
N SER A 158 13.83 22.31 5.37
CA SER A 158 14.42 23.61 5.69
C SER A 158 14.94 23.68 7.12
N ASP A 159 14.29 22.98 8.03
CA ASP A 159 14.65 22.90 9.46
C ASP A 159 15.73 21.84 9.75
N GLY A 160 16.25 21.16 8.72
CA GLY A 160 17.35 20.19 8.86
C GLY A 160 16.91 18.77 9.20
N TYR A 161 15.64 18.42 9.01
CA TYR A 161 15.16 17.04 9.12
C TYR A 161 15.30 16.29 7.80
N CYS A 162 15.66 15.01 7.87
CA CYS A 162 15.69 14.11 6.72
C CYS A 162 14.28 13.63 6.34
N SER A 163 14.17 12.87 5.25
CA SER A 163 12.90 12.25 4.81
C SER A 163 12.30 11.24 5.78
N HIS A 164 13.03 10.85 6.83
CA HIS A 164 12.52 10.01 7.92
C HIS A 164 11.96 10.85 9.09
N GLY A 165 12.02 12.19 8.99
CA GLY A 165 11.60 13.12 10.03
C GLY A 165 12.54 13.19 11.23
N LEU A 166 13.83 12.86 11.04
CA LEU A 166 14.88 12.87 12.05
C LEU A 166 15.99 13.83 11.65
N ASP A 167 16.66 14.44 12.62
CA ASP A 167 17.79 15.36 12.40
C ASP A 167 19.15 14.61 12.35
N ALA A 168 20.23 15.36 12.13
CA ALA A 168 21.59 14.82 12.06
C ALA A 168 22.08 14.15 13.35
N GLN A 169 21.49 14.48 14.51
CA GLN A 169 21.87 13.90 15.80
C GLN A 169 21.09 12.63 16.14
N THR A 170 19.96 12.41 15.46
CA THR A 170 18.98 11.36 15.81
C THR A 170 18.74 10.37 14.70
N CYS A 171 19.13 10.66 13.46
CA CYS A 171 18.91 9.77 12.33
C CYS A 171 19.94 8.62 12.29
N PRO A 172 19.52 7.35 12.50
CA PRO A 172 20.43 6.20 12.48
C PRO A 172 20.81 5.75 11.06
N CYS A 173 20.23 6.38 10.02
CA CYS A 173 20.40 5.98 8.62
C CYS A 173 21.54 6.71 7.91
N GLY A 174 22.30 7.56 8.60
CA GLY A 174 23.42 8.30 8.01
C GLY A 174 22.99 9.35 6.96
N CYS A 175 21.75 9.85 7.04
CA CYS A 175 21.19 10.77 6.03
C CYS A 175 21.96 12.09 5.86
N PHE A 176 22.87 12.42 6.77
CA PHE A 176 23.63 13.68 6.81
C PHE A 176 25.15 13.46 6.69
N GLU A 177 25.59 12.22 6.46
CA GLU A 177 27.02 11.86 6.44
C GLU A 177 27.70 12.12 5.08
N HIS A 178 26.98 12.64 4.09
CA HIS A 178 27.49 12.91 2.73
C HIS A 178 27.44 14.41 2.38
N ASP A 179 27.25 15.28 3.37
CA ASP A 179 27.37 16.74 3.23
C ASP A 179 28.72 17.23 3.77
N ASP A 180 29.74 16.37 3.72
CA ASP A 180 31.12 16.76 3.87
C ASP A 180 31.54 17.48 2.58
N GLY A 181 31.31 18.80 2.57
CA GLY A 181 32.18 19.75 1.90
C GLY A 181 33.60 19.61 2.46
N TYR A 182 34.24 18.48 2.14
CA TYR A 182 35.63 18.22 2.40
C TYR A 182 36.38 19.41 1.83
N TYR A 183 36.99 20.17 2.72
CA TYR A 183 37.77 21.35 2.41
C TYR A 183 38.76 21.02 1.29
N ASP A 184 38.40 21.35 0.05
CA ASP A 184 39.33 21.84 -0.94
C ASP A 184 39.72 23.26 -0.49
N GLU A 185 40.28 23.38 0.72
CA GLU A 185 41.16 24.52 0.98
C GLU A 185 42.34 24.30 0.05
N PRO A 186 42.56 25.17 -0.96
CA PRO A 186 43.80 25.10 -1.68
C PRO A 186 44.89 25.27 -0.63
N MET A 187 45.79 24.29 -0.56
CA MET A 187 47.00 24.35 0.24
C MET A 187 47.68 25.69 -0.08
N GLN A 188 47.40 26.72 0.73
CA GLN A 188 48.02 28.02 0.54
C GLN A 188 49.50 27.78 0.79
N ASP A 189 50.28 28.13 -0.23
CA ASP A 189 51.73 28.05 -0.26
C ASP A 189 52.34 28.18 1.14
N LEU A 190 52.93 27.09 1.64
CA LEU A 190 53.84 27.09 2.78
C LEU A 190 55.18 27.80 2.45
N ALA A 191 55.14 28.83 1.59
CA ALA A 191 56.28 29.65 1.21
C ALA A 191 56.43 30.91 2.09
N GLU A 192 55.49 31.19 3.00
CA GLU A 192 55.53 32.39 3.87
C GLU A 192 55.76 32.10 5.36
N LEU A 193 56.34 30.95 5.72
CA LEU A 193 57.01 30.84 7.02
C LEU A 193 58.45 31.28 6.86
N GLY A 194 58.61 32.62 6.83
CA GLY A 194 59.89 33.30 6.98
C GLY A 194 60.58 32.87 8.27
N TYR A 195 61.41 31.84 8.17
CA TYR A 195 62.58 31.70 9.02
C TYR A 195 63.55 32.82 8.61
N GLY A 196 63.37 33.98 9.23
CA GLY A 196 64.37 35.03 9.25
C GLY A 196 65.59 34.53 10.02
N ASP A 197 66.75 34.71 9.41
CA ASP A 197 68.04 34.69 10.07
C ASP A 197 68.04 35.71 11.23
N GLU A 198 68.35 35.23 12.45
CA GLU A 198 69.19 35.88 13.47
C GLU A 198 69.43 34.93 14.66
#